data_AF-A0A349YFZ4-F1
#
_entry.id   AF-A0A349YFZ4-F1
#
_cell.length_a   1.000
_cell.length_b   1.000
_cell.length_c   1.000
_cell.angle_alpha   90.00
_cell.angle_beta   90.00
_cell.angle_gamma   90.00
#
_symmetry.space_group_name_H-M   'P 1'
#
loop_
_entity.id
_entity.type
_entity.pdbx_description
1 polymer ?
#
loop_
_entity_poly.entity_id
_entity_poly.type
_entity_poly.pdbx_seq_one_letter_code
_entity_poly.pdbx_strand_id
1 'polypeptide(L)'
;ATIAQAQEDIIDQVLNVSDILTDFILLLKSEIPHIMVYSVYGNHGRTMQGKADAANKSNYERIIPAYIRKELRDNDIQVIDSGYEDFIPYFLKDGKLIVCTHGTNDNPSTVNKTFTKLLGQDVFDIHMGHFHNPKEGDGATVNGSVIGSDDYSISKRMHNIPTQILKIYYGDDIGTFKLTLN
;
A
#
# COMPACT_ATOMS: atom_id res chain seq x y z
N ALA A 1 19.30 -14.32 -7.68
CA ALA A 1 19.88 -13.33 -6.74
C ALA A 1 21.11 -13.95 -6.07
N THR A 2 22.22 -13.22 -5.94
CA THR A 2 23.37 -13.69 -5.14
C THR A 2 23.03 -13.49 -3.66
N ILE A 3 23.55 -14.37 -2.80
CA ILE A 3 23.31 -14.51 -1.35
C ILE A 3 23.41 -13.18 -0.55
N ALA A 4 23.98 -12.12 -1.13
CA ALA A 4 24.04 -10.77 -0.55
C ALA A 4 22.68 -10.07 -0.42
N GLN A 5 21.66 -10.41 -1.21
CA GLN A 5 20.36 -9.71 -1.18
C GLN A 5 19.49 -10.05 0.04
N ALA A 6 19.86 -11.09 0.80
CA ALA A 6 19.13 -11.56 1.98
C ALA A 6 19.79 -11.15 3.32
N GLN A 7 20.81 -10.29 3.29
CA GLN A 7 21.61 -9.95 4.46
C GLN A 7 21.66 -8.45 4.74
N GLU A 8 20.67 -7.69 4.29
CA GLU A 8 20.42 -6.38 4.85
C GLU A 8 19.64 -6.56 6.16
N ASP A 9 20.12 -5.95 7.23
CA ASP A 9 19.42 -5.97 8.51
C ASP A 9 18.01 -5.39 8.31
N ILE A 10 17.00 -5.96 8.97
CA ILE A 10 15.61 -5.49 8.80
C ILE A 10 15.46 -4.02 9.22
N ILE A 11 16.28 -3.56 10.16
CA ILE A 11 16.33 -2.17 10.57
C ILE A 11 16.81 -1.30 9.41
N ASP A 12 17.90 -1.69 8.75
CA ASP A 12 18.44 -0.97 7.59
C ASP A 12 17.41 -0.93 6.45
N GLN A 13 16.72 -2.04 6.17
CA GLN A 13 15.65 -2.08 5.17
C GLN A 13 14.51 -1.10 5.48
N VAL A 14 14.09 -1.04 6.74
CA VAL A 14 13.03 -0.12 7.20
C VAL A 14 13.47 1.34 7.09
N LEU A 15 14.71 1.65 7.45
CA LEU A 15 15.25 3.00 7.31
C LEU A 15 15.36 3.40 5.82
N ASN A 16 15.98 2.54 5.01
CA ASN A 16 16.18 2.78 3.58
C ASN A 16 14.86 2.97 2.83
N VAL A 17 13.85 2.11 3.08
CA VAL A 17 12.53 2.30 2.42
C VAL A 17 11.84 3.58 2.91
N SER A 18 12.03 3.97 4.17
CA SER A 18 11.44 5.19 4.71
C SER A 18 12.08 6.44 4.08
N ASP A 19 13.39 6.44 3.86
CA ASP A 19 14.10 7.53 3.17
C ASP A 19 13.67 7.62 1.71
N ILE A 20 13.66 6.50 0.97
CA ILE A 20 13.23 6.46 -0.44
C ILE A 20 11.79 6.98 -0.60
N LEU A 21 10.87 6.56 0.26
CA LEU A 21 9.49 7.03 0.21
C LEU A 21 9.38 8.51 0.57
N THR A 22 10.17 9.00 1.54
CA THR A 22 10.20 10.42 1.92
C THR A 22 10.67 11.28 0.75
N ASP A 23 11.77 10.90 0.10
CA ASP A 23 12.30 11.60 -1.07
C ASP A 23 11.31 11.59 -2.24
N PHE A 24 10.66 10.45 -2.48
CA PHE A 24 9.62 10.35 -3.51
C PHE A 24 8.44 11.30 -3.23
N ILE A 25 7.97 11.37 -1.98
CA ILE A 25 6.88 12.26 -1.59
C ILE A 25 7.28 13.73 -1.75
N LEU A 26 8.51 14.10 -1.37
CA LEU A 26 9.04 15.46 -1.54
C LEU A 26 9.19 15.84 -3.01
N LEU A 27 9.61 14.89 -3.86
CA LEU A 27 9.65 15.08 -5.31
C LEU A 27 8.24 15.34 -5.86
N LEU A 28 7.23 14.60 -5.41
CA LEU A 28 5.85 14.87 -5.81
C LEU A 28 5.35 16.23 -5.32
N LYS A 29 5.76 16.67 -4.13
CA LYS A 29 5.33 17.96 -3.54
C LYS A 29 5.78 19.16 -4.37
N SER A 30 6.84 19.06 -5.15
CA SER A 30 7.26 20.16 -6.05
C SER A 30 6.24 20.43 -7.16
N GLU A 31 5.49 19.40 -7.57
CA GLU A 31 4.51 19.46 -8.66
C GLU A 31 3.06 19.41 -8.17
N ILE A 32 2.81 18.84 -6.99
CA ILE A 32 1.47 18.58 -6.44
C ILE A 32 1.25 19.42 -5.18
N PRO A 33 0.36 20.42 -5.20
CA PRO A 33 0.16 21.36 -4.08
C PRO A 33 -0.27 20.69 -2.77
N HIS A 34 -1.13 19.68 -2.85
CA HIS A 34 -1.71 19.02 -1.70
C HIS A 34 -1.49 17.52 -1.78
N ILE A 35 -0.77 16.97 -0.80
CA ILE A 35 -0.47 15.55 -0.71
C ILE A 35 -0.99 15.01 0.62
N MET A 36 -1.71 13.90 0.53
CA MET A 36 -2.08 13.06 1.65
C MET A 36 -1.54 11.65 1.37
N VAL A 37 -0.82 11.10 2.34
CA VAL A 37 -0.22 9.77 2.26
C VAL A 37 -0.98 8.86 3.20
N TYR A 38 -1.55 7.78 2.64
CA TYR A 38 -2.25 6.75 3.39
C TYR A 38 -1.40 5.49 3.41
N SER A 39 -1.20 4.92 4.59
CA SER A 39 -0.39 3.73 4.79
C SER A 39 -1.17 2.64 5.51
N VAL A 40 -1.12 1.43 4.94
CA VAL A 40 -1.55 0.19 5.57
C VAL A 40 -0.34 -0.73 5.66
N TYR A 41 -0.28 -1.54 6.70
CA TYR A 41 0.78 -2.52 6.87
C TYR A 41 0.32 -3.90 6.42
N GLY A 42 1.27 -4.64 5.88
CA GLY A 42 1.10 -6.01 5.47
C GLY A 42 1.47 -7.02 6.53
N ASN A 43 1.57 -8.27 6.08
CA ASN A 43 1.81 -9.43 6.93
C ASN A 43 3.31 -9.77 7.11
N HIS A 44 4.20 -9.16 6.33
CA HIS A 44 5.64 -9.44 6.36
C HIS A 44 6.32 -8.80 7.57
N GLY A 45 5.80 -7.66 8.02
CA GLY A 45 6.25 -6.92 9.18
C GLY A 45 5.94 -7.51 10.54
N ARG A 46 5.20 -8.62 10.61
CA ARG A 46 4.72 -9.21 11.88
C ARG A 46 5.86 -9.89 12.63
N THR A 47 6.16 -9.42 13.83
CA THR A 47 7.17 -10.03 14.73
C THR A 47 6.65 -11.23 15.52
N MET A 48 5.33 -11.42 15.59
CA MET A 48 4.69 -12.58 16.21
C MET A 48 3.78 -13.28 15.22
N GLN A 49 3.77 -14.61 15.27
CA GLN A 49 2.78 -15.44 14.59
C GLN A 49 1.54 -15.58 15.50
N GLY A 50 0.34 -15.31 15.00
CA GLY A 50 -0.89 -15.40 15.81
C GLY A 50 -2.06 -14.55 15.31
N LYS A 51 -3.16 -14.49 16.10
CA LYS A 51 -4.41 -13.75 15.77
C LYS A 51 -4.15 -12.27 15.42
N ALA A 52 -4.98 -11.75 14.51
CA ALA A 52 -4.82 -10.48 13.80
C ALA A 52 -4.40 -9.29 14.67
N ASP A 53 -5.06 -9.05 15.80
CA ASP A 53 -4.81 -7.85 16.62
C ASP A 53 -3.42 -7.82 17.27
N ALA A 54 -2.97 -8.96 17.82
CA ALA A 54 -1.65 -9.05 18.43
C ALA A 54 -0.54 -8.99 17.37
N ALA A 55 -0.81 -9.55 16.20
CA ALA A 55 0.13 -9.55 15.08
C ALA A 55 0.29 -8.14 14.47
N ASN A 56 -0.80 -7.38 14.30
CA ASN A 56 -0.75 -6.02 13.77
C ASN A 56 -0.10 -5.04 14.76
N LYS A 57 -0.38 -5.17 16.06
CA LYS A 57 0.28 -4.36 17.12
C LYS A 57 1.79 -4.53 17.11
N SER A 58 2.24 -5.76 16.87
CA SER A 58 3.65 -6.18 16.86
C SER A 58 4.25 -6.15 15.45
N ASN A 59 3.81 -5.19 14.62
CA ASN A 59 4.27 -5.04 13.24
C ASN A 59 5.29 -3.90 13.12
N TYR A 60 6.50 -4.20 12.67
CA TYR A 60 7.57 -3.19 12.51
C TYR A 60 7.36 -2.26 11.32
N GLU A 61 6.52 -2.63 10.34
CA GLU A 61 6.17 -1.74 9.21
C GLU A 61 5.48 -0.45 9.70
N ARG A 62 4.92 -0.45 10.92
CA ARG A 62 4.37 0.76 11.57
C ARG A 62 5.41 1.86 11.78
N ILE A 63 6.71 1.51 11.79
CA ILE A 63 7.80 2.47 11.90
C ILE A 63 7.87 3.34 10.64
N ILE A 64 7.56 2.80 9.46
CA ILE A 64 7.69 3.48 8.17
C ILE A 64 6.81 4.75 8.10
N PRO A 65 5.47 4.70 8.27
CA PRO A 65 4.66 5.92 8.24
C PRO A 65 4.96 6.86 9.42
N ALA A 66 5.40 6.33 10.57
CA ALA A 66 5.80 7.16 11.71
C ALA A 66 7.08 7.96 11.42
N TYR A 67 8.07 7.34 10.77
CA TYR A 67 9.29 7.99 10.32
C TYR A 67 9.00 9.06 9.27
N ILE A 68 8.29 8.70 8.20
CA ILE A 68 7.94 9.62 7.11
C ILE A 68 7.18 10.84 7.67
N ARG A 69 6.22 10.63 8.59
CA ARG A 69 5.49 11.73 9.24
C ARG A 69 6.42 12.69 9.98
N LYS A 70 7.45 12.18 10.65
CA LYS A 70 8.41 12.99 11.40
C LYS A 70 9.30 13.81 10.47
N GLU A 71 9.77 13.22 9.38
CA GLU A 71 10.60 13.91 8.39
C GLU A 71 9.81 14.96 7.61
N LEU A 72 8.53 14.69 7.31
CA LEU A 72 7.67 15.60 6.55
C LEU A 72 6.89 16.62 7.40
N ARG A 73 7.13 16.70 8.71
CA ARG A 73 6.35 17.54 9.64
C ARG A 73 6.28 19.03 9.26
N ASP A 74 7.29 19.52 8.53
CA ASP A 74 7.42 20.92 8.12
C ASP A 74 6.97 21.16 6.66
N ASN A 75 6.41 20.14 5.97
CA ASN A 75 6.13 20.18 4.52
C ASN A 75 4.65 20.35 4.11
N ASP A 76 3.72 20.59 5.05
CA ASP A 76 2.27 20.60 4.77
C ASP A 76 1.83 19.35 3.98
N ILE A 77 2.20 18.18 4.52
CA ILE A 77 1.87 16.85 4.01
C ILE A 77 1.31 16.05 5.17
N GLN A 78 0.12 15.45 4.98
CA GLN A 78 -0.49 14.61 6.00
C GLN A 78 -0.17 13.14 5.75
N VAL A 79 0.41 12.48 6.75
CA VAL A 79 0.70 11.04 6.72
C VAL A 79 -0.22 10.33 7.70
N ILE A 80 -1.11 9.49 7.18
CA ILE A 80 -2.16 8.81 7.91
C ILE A 80 -1.93 7.30 7.80
N ASP A 81 -1.88 6.61 8.93
CA ASP A 81 -1.78 5.16 8.97
C ASP A 81 -3.05 4.53 9.56
N SER A 82 -3.25 3.23 9.31
CA SER A 82 -4.40 2.47 9.78
C SER A 82 -4.40 2.16 11.29
N GLY A 83 -3.43 2.68 12.06
CA GLY A 83 -3.33 2.49 13.50
C GLY A 83 -3.03 1.04 13.90
N TYR A 84 -4.10 0.30 14.22
CA TYR A 84 -4.07 -1.15 14.52
C TYR A 84 -4.93 -2.01 13.57
N GLU A 85 -5.68 -1.37 12.67
CA GLU A 85 -6.50 -2.01 11.63
C GLU A 85 -5.67 -2.36 10.39
N ASP A 86 -6.08 -3.34 9.59
CA ASP A 86 -5.38 -3.69 8.32
C ASP A 86 -5.92 -2.94 7.09
N PHE A 87 -6.81 -1.96 7.31
CA PHE A 87 -7.39 -1.12 6.27
C PHE A 87 -7.52 0.35 6.70
N ILE A 88 -7.66 1.25 5.73
CA ILE A 88 -7.91 2.67 5.96
C ILE A 88 -8.91 3.22 4.92
N PRO A 89 -10.05 3.80 5.35
CA PRO A 89 -10.96 4.51 4.47
C PRO A 89 -10.53 5.97 4.26
N TYR A 90 -10.78 6.52 3.08
CA TYR A 90 -10.70 7.96 2.81
C TYR A 90 -11.71 8.40 1.75
N PHE A 91 -11.98 9.70 1.69
CA PHE A 91 -12.92 10.28 0.73
C PHE A 91 -12.19 11.04 -0.36
N LEU A 92 -12.60 10.82 -1.60
CA LEU A 92 -12.31 11.73 -2.70
C LEU A 92 -13.05 13.06 -2.49
N LYS A 93 -12.62 14.11 -3.20
CA LYS A 93 -13.18 15.46 -3.08
C LYS A 93 -14.68 15.51 -3.42
N ASP A 94 -15.16 14.62 -4.29
CA ASP A 94 -16.57 14.48 -4.67
C ASP A 94 -17.38 13.58 -3.73
N GLY A 95 -16.79 13.11 -2.62
CA GLY A 95 -17.46 12.32 -1.59
C GLY A 95 -17.49 10.81 -1.85
N LYS A 96 -16.86 10.33 -2.93
CA LYS A 96 -16.70 8.88 -3.18
C LYS A 96 -15.75 8.26 -2.15
N LEU A 97 -16.17 7.16 -1.53
CA LEU A 97 -15.41 6.45 -0.50
C LEU A 97 -14.42 5.46 -1.13
N ILE A 98 -13.15 5.58 -0.79
CA ILE A 98 -12.09 4.64 -1.13
C ILE A 98 -11.66 3.90 0.14
N VAL A 99 -11.32 2.62 0.02
CA VAL A 99 -10.65 1.88 1.09
C VAL A 99 -9.33 1.30 0.61
N CYS A 100 -8.26 1.56 1.34
CA CYS A 100 -6.98 0.90 1.14
C CYS A 100 -6.84 -0.27 2.11
N THR A 101 -6.34 -1.41 1.65
CA THR A 101 -6.02 -2.61 2.46
C THR A 101 -4.77 -3.27 1.92
N HIS A 102 -3.95 -3.93 2.74
CA HIS A 102 -2.86 -4.75 2.18
C HIS A 102 -3.42 -5.93 1.39
N GLY A 103 -4.51 -6.56 1.86
CA GLY A 103 -5.19 -7.65 1.18
C GLY A 103 -4.89 -9.07 1.68
N THR A 104 -4.15 -9.23 2.81
CA THR A 104 -3.88 -10.55 3.40
C THR A 104 -5.16 -11.32 3.76
N ASN A 105 -6.20 -10.61 4.20
CA ASN A 105 -7.46 -11.19 4.66
C ASN A 105 -8.59 -11.05 3.62
N ASP A 106 -8.28 -10.53 2.42
CA ASP A 106 -9.27 -10.09 1.45
C ASP A 106 -9.22 -10.90 0.15
N ASN A 107 -10.35 -10.96 -0.55
CA ASN A 107 -10.44 -11.50 -1.90
C ASN A 107 -10.82 -10.38 -2.89
N PRO A 108 -10.00 -10.10 -3.92
CA PRO A 108 -10.25 -9.01 -4.88
C PRO A 108 -11.65 -9.01 -5.51
N SER A 109 -12.28 -10.18 -5.70
CA SER A 109 -13.61 -10.26 -6.32
C SER A 109 -14.77 -10.03 -5.36
N THR A 110 -14.52 -9.97 -4.05
CA THR A 110 -15.57 -9.77 -3.03
C THR A 110 -15.28 -8.63 -2.05
N VAL A 111 -14.04 -8.14 -2.01
CA VAL A 111 -13.54 -7.19 -1.01
C VAL A 111 -14.37 -5.90 -0.97
N ASN A 112 -14.76 -5.36 -2.13
CA ASN A 112 -15.62 -4.18 -2.20
C ASN A 112 -16.94 -4.41 -1.46
N LYS A 113 -17.65 -5.49 -1.78
CA LYS A 113 -18.92 -5.86 -1.11
C LYS A 113 -18.74 -6.10 0.38
N THR A 114 -17.63 -6.70 0.79
CA THR A 114 -17.30 -6.93 2.20
C THR A 114 -17.14 -5.61 2.94
N PHE A 115 -16.36 -4.65 2.42
CA PHE A 115 -16.18 -3.35 3.05
C PHE A 115 -17.44 -2.49 3.01
N THR A 116 -18.20 -2.52 1.92
CA THR A 116 -19.50 -1.83 1.84
C THR A 116 -20.44 -2.30 2.95
N LYS A 117 -20.49 -3.61 3.21
CA LYS A 117 -21.27 -4.17 4.31
C LYS A 117 -20.70 -3.80 5.68
N LEU A 118 -19.37 -3.86 5.84
CA LEU A 118 -18.68 -3.57 7.10
C LEU A 118 -18.88 -2.11 7.53
N LEU A 119 -18.74 -1.17 6.59
CA LEU A 119 -18.80 0.27 6.84
C LEU A 119 -20.22 0.82 6.79
N GLY A 120 -21.19 0.06 6.25
CA GLY A 120 -22.56 0.53 6.05
C GLY A 120 -22.67 1.68 5.05
N GLN A 121 -21.68 1.83 4.18
CA GLN A 121 -21.54 2.90 3.20
C GLN A 121 -21.03 2.32 1.89
N ASP A 122 -21.53 2.83 0.75
CA ASP A 122 -21.11 2.38 -0.57
C ASP A 122 -19.62 2.71 -0.81
N VAL A 123 -18.80 1.68 -0.97
CA VAL A 123 -17.37 1.81 -1.27
C VAL A 123 -17.20 1.88 -2.78
N PHE A 124 -16.70 3.01 -3.26
CA PHE A 124 -16.52 3.29 -4.67
C PHE A 124 -15.39 2.46 -5.30
N ASP A 125 -14.24 2.35 -4.60
CA ASP A 125 -13.11 1.54 -5.05
C ASP A 125 -12.28 1.03 -3.85
N ILE A 126 -11.61 -0.09 -4.07
CA ILE A 126 -10.66 -0.68 -3.12
C ILE A 126 -9.26 -0.60 -3.72
N HIS A 127 -8.29 -0.08 -2.97
CA HIS A 127 -6.87 -0.15 -3.36
C HIS A 127 -6.18 -1.20 -2.51
N MET A 128 -5.63 -2.23 -3.17
CA MET A 128 -5.02 -3.34 -2.43
C MET A 128 -3.70 -3.85 -3.00
N GLY A 129 -2.87 -4.44 -2.14
CA GLY A 129 -1.59 -5.03 -2.49
C GLY A 129 -1.64 -6.56 -2.50
N HIS A 130 -0.66 -7.17 -1.84
CA HIS A 130 -0.52 -8.61 -1.53
C HIS A 130 -0.35 -9.59 -2.72
N PHE A 131 -1.09 -9.42 -3.81
CA PHE A 131 -1.11 -10.38 -4.93
C PHE A 131 -0.01 -10.16 -5.97
N HIS A 132 0.64 -8.98 -5.94
CA HIS A 132 1.77 -8.58 -6.81
C HIS A 132 1.49 -8.67 -8.31
N ASN A 133 0.20 -8.78 -8.70
CA ASN A 133 -0.25 -8.91 -10.07
C ASN A 133 -1.31 -7.82 -10.32
N PRO A 134 -0.95 -6.74 -11.01
CA PRO A 134 -1.85 -5.62 -11.26
C PRO A 134 -3.11 -6.06 -11.98
N LYS A 135 -4.28 -5.77 -11.39
CA LYS A 135 -5.58 -6.03 -12.01
C LYS A 135 -6.65 -5.10 -11.46
N GLU A 136 -7.67 -4.87 -12.26
CA GLU A 136 -8.84 -4.08 -11.89
C GLU A 136 -10.11 -4.91 -12.17
N GLY A 137 -11.08 -4.86 -11.27
CA GLY A 137 -12.35 -5.57 -11.41
C GLY A 137 -13.12 -5.62 -10.09
N ASP A 138 -14.43 -5.84 -10.17
CA ASP A 138 -15.30 -6.03 -9.00
C ASP A 138 -15.23 -4.91 -7.94
N GLY A 139 -14.95 -3.67 -8.36
CA GLY A 139 -14.79 -2.52 -7.47
C GLY A 139 -13.49 -2.52 -6.66
N ALA A 140 -12.47 -3.23 -7.15
CA ALA A 140 -11.15 -3.29 -6.57
C ALA A 140 -10.04 -3.13 -7.61
N THR A 141 -8.97 -2.47 -7.18
CA THR A 141 -7.72 -2.28 -7.90
C THR A 141 -6.60 -2.92 -7.10
N VAL A 142 -5.98 -3.95 -7.67
CA VAL A 142 -4.81 -4.62 -7.11
C VAL A 142 -3.56 -3.98 -7.69
N ASN A 143 -2.67 -3.52 -6.83
CA ASN A 143 -1.39 -2.95 -7.17
C ASN A 143 -0.34 -4.03 -7.49
N GLY A 144 0.70 -3.64 -8.22
CA GLY A 144 1.87 -4.46 -8.45
C GLY A 144 2.86 -4.44 -7.28
N SER A 145 3.98 -5.12 -7.47
CA SER A 145 5.12 -5.09 -6.54
C SER A 145 6.23 -4.20 -7.09
N VAL A 146 6.91 -3.45 -6.22
CA VAL A 146 8.07 -2.62 -6.58
C VAL A 146 9.29 -3.46 -7.00
N ILE A 147 9.39 -4.71 -6.52
CA ILE A 147 10.50 -5.62 -6.82
C ILE A 147 10.18 -6.67 -7.89
N GLY A 148 8.90 -6.85 -8.24
CA GLY A 148 8.47 -7.94 -9.12
C GLY A 148 8.52 -9.31 -8.43
N SER A 149 9.08 -10.32 -9.10
CA SER A 149 9.23 -11.69 -8.59
C SER A 149 10.54 -11.89 -7.81
N ASP A 150 10.44 -12.55 -6.68
CA ASP A 150 11.56 -13.07 -5.88
C ASP A 150 11.78 -14.59 -6.12
N ASP A 151 12.83 -15.16 -5.51
CA ASP A 151 13.16 -16.59 -5.63
C ASP A 151 11.99 -17.50 -5.22
N TYR A 152 11.21 -17.08 -4.21
CA TYR A 152 10.01 -17.79 -3.78
C TYR A 152 8.94 -17.83 -4.88
N SER A 153 8.63 -16.68 -5.48
CA SER A 153 7.65 -16.56 -6.57
C SER A 153 8.09 -17.34 -7.81
N ILE A 154 9.38 -17.27 -8.15
CA ILE A 154 9.98 -18.03 -9.26
C ILE A 154 9.88 -19.54 -9.00
N SER A 155 10.12 -20.00 -7.77
CA SER A 155 9.96 -21.43 -7.41
C SER A 155 8.53 -21.93 -7.64
N LYS A 156 7.55 -21.03 -7.59
CA LYS A 156 6.13 -21.27 -7.88
C LYS A 156 5.73 -20.95 -9.33
N ARG A 157 6.68 -20.63 -10.20
CA ARG A 157 6.47 -20.23 -11.61
C ARG A 157 5.58 -18.98 -11.75
N MET A 158 5.59 -18.11 -10.75
CA MET A 158 4.91 -16.81 -10.79
C MET A 158 5.91 -15.75 -11.22
N HIS A 159 5.70 -15.19 -12.40
CA HIS A 159 6.57 -14.17 -12.99
C HIS A 159 5.84 -12.82 -13.07
N ASN A 160 6.24 -11.90 -12.21
CA ASN A 160 5.77 -10.53 -12.15
C ASN A 160 6.94 -9.58 -12.40
N ILE A 161 6.70 -8.55 -13.19
CA ILE A 161 7.64 -7.46 -13.38
C ILE A 161 7.37 -6.35 -12.35
N PRO A 162 8.40 -5.61 -11.91
CA PRO A 162 8.24 -4.42 -11.09
C PRO A 162 7.18 -3.48 -11.65
N THR A 163 6.09 -3.28 -10.92
CA THR A 163 4.94 -2.49 -11.39
C THR A 163 4.26 -1.75 -10.25
N GLN A 164 3.70 -0.58 -10.55
CA GLN A 164 2.80 0.19 -9.68
C GLN A 164 1.60 0.70 -10.48
N ILE A 165 0.50 1.00 -9.80
CA ILE A 165 -0.69 1.62 -10.40
C ILE A 165 -0.73 3.10 -10.06
N LEU A 166 -0.82 3.95 -11.08
CA LEU A 166 -1.29 5.33 -10.94
C LEU A 166 -2.77 5.38 -11.31
N LYS A 167 -3.59 5.88 -10.38
CA LYS A 167 -5.03 6.04 -10.60
C LYS A 167 -5.42 7.50 -10.51
N ILE A 168 -6.13 7.99 -11.51
CA ILE A 168 -6.59 9.38 -11.63
C ILE A 168 -8.12 9.37 -11.62
N TYR A 169 -8.70 10.13 -10.70
CA TYR A 169 -10.14 10.39 -10.61
C TYR A 169 -10.40 11.84 -11.02
N TYR A 170 -11.23 12.05 -12.04
CA TYR A 170 -11.58 13.38 -12.51
C TYR A 170 -13.09 13.45 -12.79
N GLY A 171 -13.86 13.86 -11.77
CA GLY A 171 -15.31 13.77 -11.82
C GLY A 171 -15.75 12.32 -11.94
N ASP A 172 -16.41 11.97 -13.05
CA ASP A 172 -16.84 10.60 -13.33
C ASP A 172 -15.83 9.83 -14.21
N ASP A 173 -14.80 10.50 -14.72
CA ASP A 173 -13.73 9.87 -15.49
C ASP A 173 -12.71 9.20 -14.54
N ILE A 174 -12.29 7.99 -14.91
CA ILE A 174 -11.29 7.22 -14.18
C ILE A 174 -10.21 6.77 -15.16
N GLY A 175 -8.96 7.13 -14.88
CA GLY A 175 -7.79 6.63 -15.60
C GLY A 175 -6.94 5.72 -14.71
N THR A 176 -6.76 4.47 -15.12
CA THR A 176 -5.86 3.51 -14.45
C THR A 176 -4.64 3.24 -15.33
N PHE A 177 -3.46 3.59 -14.84
CA PHE A 177 -2.19 3.45 -15.56
C PHE A 177 -1.28 2.47 -14.84
N LYS A 178 -0.90 1.39 -15.52
CA LYS A 178 0.14 0.47 -15.04
C LYS A 178 1.51 1.02 -15.39
N LEU A 179 2.27 1.41 -14.37
CA LEU A 179 3.64 1.85 -14.47
C LEU A 179 4.56 0.64 -14.33
N THR A 180 5.41 0.39 -15.33
CA THR A 180 6.52 -0.57 -15.20
C THR A 180 7.71 0.17 -14.63
N LEU A 181 8.31 -0.37 -13.57
CA LEU A 181 9.51 0.18 -12.97
C LEU A 181 10.73 -0.48 -13.62
N ASN A 182 11.68 0.30 -14.10
CA ASN A 182 12.90 -0.16 -14.76
C ASN A 182 14.12 0.18 -13.92
#